data_AF-A0A356AR01-F1
#
_entry.id   AF-A0A356AR01-F1
#
_cell.length_a   1.000
_cell.length_b   1.000
_cell.length_c   1.000
_cell.angle_alpha   90.00
_cell.angle_beta   90.00
_cell.angle_gamma   90.00
#
_symmetry.space_group_name_H-M   'P 1'
#
loop_
_entity.id
_entity.type
_entity.pdbx_description
1 polymer ?
#
loop_
_entity_poly.entity_id
_entity_poly.type
_entity_poly.pdbx_seq_one_letter_code
_entity_poly.pdbx_strand_id
1 'polypeptide(L)'
;TDKVKINGDITKIDENDIPPFDICLAGFPCQAFSLAGRRMGFQDDYKGMSRGTLFFDVLRLCNHHKPKVIFCENVKGLTTHDKGRTLKIILGALDESGYKVYSQILNS
;
A
#
# COMPACT_ATOMS: atom_id res chain seq x y z
N THR A 1 27.40 -10.51 -7.87
CA THR A 1 26.00 -10.56 -7.42
C THR A 1 25.63 -9.20 -6.93
N ASP A 2 24.70 -8.52 -7.61
CA ASP A 2 24.24 -7.21 -7.18
C ASP A 2 23.66 -7.33 -5.78
N LYS A 3 24.27 -6.62 -4.82
CA LYS A 3 23.74 -6.55 -3.46
C LYS A 3 22.46 -5.73 -3.52
N VAL A 4 21.34 -6.37 -3.20
CA VAL A 4 20.06 -5.68 -3.04
C VAL A 4 20.21 -4.64 -1.91
N LYS A 5 20.00 -3.37 -2.22
CA LYS A 5 20.06 -2.27 -1.26
C LYS A 5 18.77 -2.27 -0.43
N ILE A 6 18.90 -2.40 0.89
CA ILE A 6 17.79 -2.22 1.84
C ILE A 6 17.87 -0.80 2.39
N ASN A 7 16.90 0.04 2.04
CA ASN A 7 16.90 1.46 2.44
C ASN A 7 16.33 1.71 3.86
N GLY A 8 15.75 0.70 4.52
CA GLY A 8 15.23 0.80 5.89
C GLY A 8 13.74 1.13 5.96
N ASP A 9 13.37 2.03 6.87
CA ASP A 9 11.98 2.39 7.20
C ASP A 9 11.33 3.23 6.09
N ILE A 10 10.39 2.64 5.35
CA ILE A 10 9.69 3.28 4.22
C ILE A 10 8.99 4.60 4.59
N THR A 11 8.61 4.79 5.86
CA THR A 11 7.95 6.02 6.32
C THR A 11 8.88 7.23 6.36
N LYS A 12 10.20 7.00 6.28
CA LYS A 12 11.25 8.02 6.37
C LYS A 12 12.04 8.19 5.08
N ILE A 13 11.74 7.40 4.06
CA ILE A 13 12.44 7.42 2.77
C ILE A 13 11.75 8.42 1.85
N ASP A 14 12.53 9.38 1.36
CA ASP A 14 12.12 10.30 0.30
C ASP A 14 11.98 9.54 -1.02
N GLU A 15 10.88 9.76 -1.72
CA GLU A 15 10.64 9.14 -3.04
C GLU A 15 11.76 9.41 -4.06
N ASN A 16 12.46 10.56 -3.97
CA ASN A 16 13.54 10.93 -4.88
C ASN A 16 14.81 10.09 -4.66
N ASP A 17 14.97 9.47 -3.49
CA ASP A 17 16.11 8.60 -3.17
C ASP A 17 15.98 7.19 -3.74
N ILE A 18 14.80 6.86 -4.27
CA ILE A 18 14.50 5.58 -4.90
C ILE A 18 14.69 5.73 -6.42
N PRO A 19 15.52 4.89 -7.07
CA PRO A 19 15.66 4.93 -8.52
C PRO A 19 14.33 4.55 -9.19
N PRO A 20 14.05 5.04 -10.41
CA PRO A 20 12.87 4.64 -11.17
C PRO A 20 12.77 3.12 -11.33
N PHE A 21 11.55 2.59 -11.26
CA PHE A 21 11.27 1.16 -11.39
C PHE A 21 9.99 0.91 -12.17
N ASP A 22 9.95 -0.19 -12.92
CA ASP A 22 8.78 -0.59 -13.70
C ASP A 22 7.74 -1.37 -12.87
N ILE A 23 8.18 -2.08 -11.82
CA ILE A 23 7.34 -2.98 -11.03
C ILE A 23 7.53 -2.70 -9.54
N CYS A 24 6.45 -2.41 -8.84
CA CYS A 24 6.40 -2.38 -7.38
C CYS A 24 5.88 -3.72 -6.85
N LEU A 25 6.65 -4.40 -6.00
CA LEU A 25 6.20 -5.57 -5.25
C LEU A 25 5.99 -5.16 -3.79
N ALA A 26 4.80 -5.39 -3.25
CA ALA A 26 4.42 -4.90 -1.92
C ALA A 26 3.69 -5.96 -1.09
N GLY A 27 4.41 -6.57 -0.15
CA GLY A 27 3.83 -7.35 0.96
C GLY A 27 3.80 -6.48 2.21
N PHE A 28 2.62 -5.99 2.59
CA PHE A 28 2.46 -5.04 3.70
C PHE A 28 1.63 -5.60 4.86
N PRO A 29 1.85 -5.15 6.11
CA PRO A 29 1.08 -5.63 7.26
C PRO A 29 -0.42 -5.28 7.17
N CYS A 30 -1.29 -6.26 7.38
CA CYS A 30 -2.76 -6.13 7.26
C CYS A 30 -3.45 -5.44 8.46
N GLN A 31 -2.75 -5.20 9.58
CA GLN A 31 -3.40 -5.10 10.90
C GLN A 31 -4.12 -3.77 11.22
N ALA A 32 -3.86 -2.64 10.54
CA ALA A 32 -4.31 -1.34 11.06
C ALA A 32 -5.38 -0.58 10.27
N PHE A 33 -6.01 -1.22 9.28
CA PHE A 33 -7.10 -0.60 8.54
C PHE A 33 -8.45 -0.55 9.28
N SER A 34 -8.59 -1.20 10.44
CA SER A 34 -9.85 -1.15 11.21
C SER A 34 -10.08 0.21 11.88
N LEU A 35 -9.02 1.02 12.05
CA LEU A 35 -9.05 2.33 12.72
C LEU A 35 -9.33 3.50 11.76
N ALA A 36 -8.94 3.39 10.49
CA ALA A 36 -9.10 4.46 9.48
C ALA A 36 -10.58 4.72 9.08
N GLY A 37 -11.54 3.94 9.60
CA GLY A 37 -12.95 3.98 9.24
C GLY A 37 -13.77 5.15 9.81
N ARG A 38 -13.18 6.11 10.55
CA ARG A 38 -13.91 7.24 11.16
C ARG A 38 -14.13 8.45 10.24
N ARG A 39 -14.39 8.26 8.94
CA ARG A 39 -15.02 9.26 8.03
C ARG A 39 -14.54 10.72 8.21
N MET A 40 -13.24 10.96 8.34
CA MET A 40 -12.69 12.30 8.17
C MET A 40 -12.17 12.33 6.73
N GLY A 41 -12.69 13.23 5.90
CA GLY A 41 -12.27 13.36 4.49
C GLY A 41 -10.81 13.82 4.39
N PHE A 42 -10.48 14.67 3.43
CA PHE A 42 -9.13 15.24 3.22
C PHE A 42 -8.56 16.10 4.40
N GLN A 43 -9.04 15.92 5.62
CA GLN A 43 -8.64 16.58 6.87
C GLN A 43 -8.31 15.60 8.00
N ASP A 44 -7.99 14.33 7.72
CA ASP A 44 -7.45 13.44 8.74
C ASP A 44 -5.93 13.66 8.83
N ASP A 45 -5.51 14.37 9.88
CA ASP A 45 -4.11 14.66 10.20
C ASP A 45 -3.40 13.36 10.59
N TYR A 46 -2.94 12.61 9.59
CA TYR A 46 -2.26 11.33 9.76
C TYR A 46 -0.82 11.53 10.31
N LYS A 47 -0.71 11.83 11.60
CA LYS A 47 0.55 11.96 12.35
C LYS A 47 0.54 11.10 13.62
N GLY A 48 0.73 9.79 13.47
CA GLY A 48 0.99 8.92 14.61
C GLY A 48 1.02 7.42 14.33
N MET A 49 1.85 6.98 13.39
CA MET A 49 2.28 5.59 13.11
C MET A 49 1.30 4.48 13.53
N SER A 50 0.36 4.15 12.64
CA SER A 50 -0.38 2.90 12.70
C SER A 50 0.18 1.93 11.64
N ARG A 51 0.59 0.73 12.02
CA ARG A 51 1.25 -0.27 11.13
C ARG A 51 0.46 -0.66 9.85
N GLY A 52 -0.80 -0.24 9.74
CA GLY A 52 -1.69 -0.49 8.61
C GLY A 52 -1.82 0.69 7.66
N THR A 53 -0.93 1.67 7.73
CA THR A 53 -0.78 2.70 6.69
C THR A 53 0.43 2.54 5.82
N LEU A 54 1.22 1.48 6.00
CA LEU A 54 2.36 1.19 5.14
C LEU A 54 1.96 0.95 3.68
N PHE A 55 0.70 0.55 3.42
CA PHE A 55 0.16 0.55 2.06
C PHE A 55 0.14 1.96 1.45
N PHE A 56 -0.18 3.00 2.22
CA PHE A 56 -0.18 4.37 1.72
C PHE A 56 1.24 4.91 1.53
N ASP A 57 2.21 4.44 2.32
CA ASP A 57 3.62 4.72 2.04
C ASP A 57 4.09 4.08 0.73
N VAL A 58 3.68 2.84 0.46
CA VAL A 58 3.89 2.20 -0.85
C VAL A 58 3.21 3.01 -1.95
N LEU A 59 1.95 3.41 -1.75
CA LEU A 59 1.19 4.16 -2.74
C LEU A 59 1.79 5.55 -3.00
N ARG A 60 2.37 6.21 -1.98
CA ARG A 60 3.14 7.46 -2.10
C ARG A 60 4.30 7.26 -3.07
N LEU A 61 5.12 6.24 -2.87
CA LEU A 61 6.24 5.93 -3.78
C LEU A 61 5.73 5.62 -5.20
N CYS A 62 4.68 4.81 -5.33
CA CYS A 62 4.10 4.49 -6.63
C CYS A 62 3.50 5.72 -7.32
N ASN A 63 2.93 6.68 -6.59
CA ASN A 63 2.39 7.90 -7.17
C ASN A 63 3.46 8.84 -7.69
N HIS A 64 4.65 8.84 -7.08
CA HIS A 64 5.80 9.55 -7.62
C HIS A 64 6.40 8.83 -8.84
N HIS A 65 6.73 7.53 -8.70
CA HIS A 65 7.46 6.77 -9.74
C HIS A 65 6.61 6.28 -10.90
N LYS A 66 5.29 6.21 -10.72
CA LYS A 66 4.32 5.68 -11.69
C LYS A 66 4.78 4.38 -12.36
N PRO A 67 5.09 3.31 -11.58
CA PRO A 67 5.48 2.02 -12.14
C PRO A 67 4.38 1.48 -13.05
N LYS A 68 4.73 0.65 -14.03
CA LYS A 68 3.77 -0.01 -14.92
C LYS A 68 2.89 -1.02 -14.18
N VAL A 69 3.44 -1.66 -13.15
CA VAL A 69 2.74 -2.68 -12.35
C VAL A 69 2.95 -2.45 -10.86
N ILE A 70 1.86 -2.55 -10.09
CA ILE A 70 1.90 -2.69 -8.64
C ILE A 70 1.33 -4.07 -8.31
N PHE A 71 2.13 -4.90 -7.65
CA PHE A 71 1.72 -6.23 -7.23
C PHE A 71 1.73 -6.32 -5.69
N CYS A 72 0.52 -6.33 -5.14
CA CYS A 72 0.30 -6.44 -3.70
C CYS A 72 0.03 -7.90 -3.30
N GLU A 73 0.69 -8.36 -2.23
CA GLU A 73 0.41 -9.65 -1.59
C GLU A 73 -0.12 -9.41 -0.17
N ASN A 74 -1.09 -10.23 0.24
CA ASN A 74 -1.58 -10.25 1.60
C ASN A 74 -2.29 -11.56 1.96
N VAL A 75 -2.55 -11.76 3.25
CA VAL A 75 -3.27 -12.93 3.76
C VAL A 75 -4.74 -12.92 3.34
N LYS A 76 -5.34 -14.12 3.19
CA LYS A 76 -6.77 -14.31 2.85
C LYS A 76 -7.73 -13.49 3.73
N GLY A 77 -7.37 -13.32 5.00
CA GLY A 77 -8.14 -12.55 5.99
C GLY A 77 -8.37 -11.09 5.60
N LEU A 78 -7.57 -10.50 4.70
CA LEU A 78 -7.77 -9.15 4.18
C LEU A 78 -9.16 -8.95 3.56
N THR A 79 -9.70 -10.00 2.92
CA THR A 79 -10.99 -9.94 2.23
C THR A 79 -12.19 -9.76 3.16
N THR A 80 -12.06 -10.21 4.41
CA THR A 80 -13.12 -10.10 5.43
C THR A 80 -12.78 -9.10 6.54
N HIS A 81 -11.55 -8.60 6.57
CA HIS A 81 -11.07 -7.64 7.56
C HIS A 81 -11.91 -6.35 7.55
N ASP A 82 -12.27 -5.84 8.73
CA ASP A 82 -13.21 -4.73 8.92
C ASP A 82 -14.46 -4.84 8.04
N LYS A 83 -15.06 -6.03 8.01
CA LYS A 83 -16.25 -6.35 7.18
C LYS A 83 -16.02 -6.07 5.68
N GLY A 84 -14.80 -6.32 5.20
CA GLY A 84 -14.39 -6.08 3.81
C GLY A 84 -14.04 -4.63 3.48
N ARG A 85 -14.18 -3.68 4.42
CA ARG A 85 -13.87 -2.26 4.18
C ARG A 85 -12.41 -2.06 3.80
N THR A 86 -11.51 -2.79 4.45
CA THR A 86 -10.07 -2.65 4.22
C THR A 86 -9.66 -2.92 2.79
N LEU A 87 -10.08 -4.07 2.24
CA LEU A 87 -9.81 -4.39 0.83
C LEU A 87 -10.42 -3.33 -0.09
N LYS A 88 -11.65 -2.87 0.20
CA LYS A 88 -12.31 -1.82 -0.60
C LYS A 88 -11.50 -0.52 -0.63
N ILE A 89 -10.93 -0.10 0.49
CA ILE A 89 -10.07 1.10 0.57
C ILE A 89 -8.81 0.92 -0.28
N ILE A 90 -8.14 -0.24 -0.16
CA ILE A 90 -6.91 -0.53 -0.92
C ILE A 90 -7.19 -0.52 -2.42
N LEU A 91 -8.25 -1.21 -2.86
CA LEU A 91 -8.63 -1.27 -4.27
C LEU A 91 -9.03 0.12 -4.81
N GLY A 92 -9.80 0.89 -4.02
CA GLY A 92 -10.19 2.26 -4.39
C GLY A 92 -9.00 3.20 -4.52
N ALA A 93 -8.04 3.15 -3.58
CA ALA A 93 -6.86 4.00 -3.63
C ALA A 93 -5.93 3.68 -4.82
N LEU A 94 -5.84 2.41 -5.23
CA LEU A 94 -5.11 2.01 -6.44
C LEU A 94 -5.81 2.52 -7.70
N ASP A 95 -7.14 2.40 -7.78
CA ASP A 95 -7.96 2.91 -8.88
C ASP A 95 -7.85 4.43 -9.01
N GLU A 96 -7.99 5.17 -7.90
CA GLU A 96 -7.80 6.62 -7.82
C GLU A 96 -6.38 7.07 -8.21
N SER A 97 -5.38 6.21 -8.01
CA SER A 97 -3.99 6.46 -8.42
C SER A 97 -3.74 6.22 -9.92
N GLY A 98 -4.77 5.82 -10.68
CA GLY A 98 -4.75 5.62 -12.13
C GLY A 98 -4.50 4.18 -12.58
N TYR A 99 -4.59 3.20 -11.68
CA TYR A 99 -4.35 1.79 -12.00
C TYR A 99 -5.64 1.02 -12.19
N LYS A 100 -5.69 0.20 -13.24
CA LYS A 100 -6.73 -0.83 -13.34
C LYS A 100 -6.40 -1.99 -12.41
N VAL A 101 -7.30 -2.27 -11.47
CA VAL A 101 -7.03 -3.21 -10.37
C VAL A 101 -7.67 -4.58 -10.62
N TYR A 102 -6.92 -5.64 -10.34
CA TYR A 102 -7.39 -7.03 -10.34
C TYR A 102 -7.04 -7.68 -8.99
N SER A 103 -7.90 -8.55 -8.47
CA SER A 103 -7.63 -9.27 -7.23
C SER A 103 -8.23 -10.68 -7.27
N GLN A 104 -7.51 -11.64 -6.70
CA GLN A 104 -7.93 -13.04 -6.62
C GLN A 104 -7.31 -13.71 -5.39
N ILE A 105 -8.05 -14.59 -4.73
CA ILE A 105 -7.52 -15.51 -3.71
C ILE A 105 -6.99 -16.74 -4.44
N LEU A 106 -5.73 -17.09 -4.20
CA LEU A 106 -5.07 -18.28 -4.75
C LEU A 106 -4.71 -19.24 -3.60
N ASN A 107 -4.74 -20.55 -3.87
CA ASN A 107 -4.23 -21.59 -2.99
C ASN A 107 -3.05 -22.29 -3.69
N SER A 108 -1.99 -22.59 -2.93
CA SER A 108 -0.78 -23.28 -3.39
C SER A 108 -0.96 -24.78 -3.51
#